data_AF-A0A3M9XNR2-F1
#
_entry.id   AF-A0A3M9XNR2-F1
#
_cell.length_a   1.000
_cell.length_b   1.000
_cell.length_c   1.000
_cell.angle_alpha   90.00
_cell.angle_beta   90.00
_cell.angle_gamma   90.00
#
_symmetry.space_group_name_H-M   'P 1'
#
loop_
_entity.id
_entity.type
_entity.pdbx_description
1 polymer ?
#
loop_
_entity_poly.entity_id
_entity_poly.type
_entity_poly.pdbx_seq_one_letter_code
_entity_poly.pdbx_strand_id
1 'polypeptide(L)' 'MSNEKPPLPPVYTAADLAAHFKVDPDTISMWAKKGLLPKPLNLPGRRRWSGPAIEAFLRGESFA' A
#
# COMPACT_ATOMS: atom_id res chain seq x y z
N MET A 1 -7.09 -19.91 27.69
CA MET A 1 -6.26 -18.81 27.15
C MET A 1 -6.44 -18.82 25.63
N SER A 2 -7.26 -17.92 25.09
CA SER A 2 -7.56 -17.90 23.65
C SER A 2 -6.33 -17.44 22.87
N ASN A 3 -5.86 -18.31 21.98
CA ASN A 3 -4.69 -18.11 21.14
C ASN A 3 -5.10 -17.35 19.85
N GLU A 4 -5.73 -16.18 20.00
CA GLU A 4 -6.10 -15.36 18.84
C GLU A 4 -4.83 -14.70 18.30
N LYS A 5 -4.37 -15.18 17.16
CA LYS A 5 -3.30 -14.51 16.41
C LYS A 5 -3.81 -13.12 16.01
N PRO A 6 -3.08 -12.04 16.32
CA PRO A 6 -3.52 -10.70 15.97
C PRO A 6 -3.77 -10.63 14.46
N PRO A 7 -4.82 -9.91 14.03
CA PRO A 7 -5.14 -9.77 12.61
C PRO A 7 -3.91 -9.21 11.89
N LEU A 8 -3.57 -9.83 10.75
CA LEU A 8 -2.47 -9.34 9.94
C LEU A 8 -2.75 -7.89 9.51
N PRO A 9 -1.72 -7.04 9.44
CA PRO A 9 -1.91 -5.67 8.98
C PRO A 9 -2.50 -5.66 7.57
N PRO A 10 -3.41 -4.72 7.25
CA PRO A 10 -4.02 -4.63 5.94
C PRO A 10 -2.95 -4.40 4.86
N VAL A 11 -3.23 -4.87 3.65
CA VAL A 11 -2.40 -4.63 2.48
C VAL A 11 -3.23 -3.99 1.39
N TYR A 12 -2.67 -3.01 0.69
CA TYR A 12 -3.29 -2.40 -0.47
C TYR A 12 -2.71 -2.97 -1.75
N THR A 13 -3.57 -3.24 -2.74
CA THR A 13 -3.15 -3.53 -4.10
C THR A 13 -3.11 -2.26 -4.96
N ALA A 14 -2.56 -2.36 -6.16
CA ALA A 14 -2.55 -1.24 -7.10
C ALA A 14 -3.98 -0.83 -7.49
N ALA A 15 -4.92 -1.78 -7.55
CA ALA A 15 -6.31 -1.51 -7.85
C ALA A 15 -7.02 -0.77 -6.70
N ASP A 16 -6.75 -1.15 -5.45
CA ASP A 16 -7.32 -0.45 -4.29
C ASP A 16 -6.84 1.00 -4.25
N LEU A 17 -5.53 1.22 -4.40
CA LEU A 17 -4.95 2.56 -4.46
C LEU A 17 -5.51 3.37 -5.64
N ALA A 18 -5.63 2.76 -6.82
CA ALA A 18 -6.23 3.39 -7.99
C ALA A 18 -7.66 3.86 -7.72
N ALA A 19 -8.47 3.04 -7.05
CA ALA A 19 -9.83 3.40 -6.65
C ALA A 19 -9.89 4.54 -5.61
N HIS A 20 -8.92 4.59 -4.69
CA HIS A 20 -8.76 5.69 -3.72
C HIS A 20 -8.38 7.01 -4.40
N PHE A 21 -7.39 6.98 -5.28
CA PHE A 21 -6.88 8.18 -5.96
C PHE A 21 -7.67 8.57 -7.21
N LYS A 22 -8.65 7.76 -7.63
CA LYS A 22 -9.43 7.93 -8.87
C LYS A 22 -8.54 8.02 -10.12
N VAL A 23 -7.55 7.13 -10.18
CA VAL A 23 -6.61 7.00 -11.31
C VAL A 23 -6.59 5.55 -11.81
N ASP A 24 -5.84 5.31 -12.89
CA ASP A 24 -5.58 3.96 -13.37
C ASP A 24 -4.48 3.23 -12.56
N PRO A 25 -4.55 1.90 -12.33
CA PRO A 25 -3.51 1.12 -11.64
C PRO A 25 -2.09 1.27 -12.21
N ASP A 26 -1.92 1.54 -13.50
CA ASP A 26 -0.62 1.80 -14.11
C ASP A 26 -0.03 3.12 -13.64
N THR A 27 -0.88 4.11 -13.31
CA THR A 27 -0.45 5.36 -12.68
C THR A 27 0.14 5.11 -11.30
N ILE A 28 -0.49 4.23 -10.51
CA ILE A 28 0.04 3.81 -9.20
C ILE A 28 1.40 3.12 -9.35
N SER A 29 1.53 2.21 -10.32
CA SER A 29 2.81 1.57 -10.62
C SER A 29 3.88 2.56 -11.06
N MET A 30 3.52 3.58 -11.82
CA MET A 30 4.42 4.66 -12.23
C MET A 30 4.89 5.50 -11.04
N TRP A 31 3.97 5.90 -10.14
CA TRP A 31 4.28 6.67 -8.94
C TRP A 31 5.21 5.90 -8.01
N ALA A 32 4.97 4.61 -7.82
CA ALA A 32 5.85 3.76 -7.03
C ALA A 32 7.27 3.65 -7.63
N LYS A 33 7.41 3.56 -8.96
CA LYS A 33 8.72 3.61 -9.63
C LYS A 33 9.43 4.96 -9.46
N LYS A 34 8.66 6.06 -9.45
CA LYS A 34 9.16 7.43 -9.25
C LYS A 34 9.43 7.79 -7.79
N GLY A 35 9.09 6.91 -6.84
CA GLY A 35 9.23 7.20 -5.41
C GLY A 35 8.21 8.18 -4.84
N LEU A 36 7.08 8.39 -5.54
CA LEU A 36 5.99 9.28 -5.12
C LEU A 36 4.98 8.59 -4.19
N LEU A 37 5.10 7.27 -4.03
CA LEU A 37 4.32 6.45 -3.10
C LEU A 37 5.28 5.69 -2.18
N PRO A 38 4.81 5.23 -1.01
CA PRO A 38 5.53 4.24 -0.22
C PRO A 38 6.00 3.07 -1.08
N LYS A 39 7.18 2.52 -0.77
CA LYS A 39 7.71 1.39 -1.53
C LYS A 39 6.77 0.17 -1.37
N PRO A 40 6.49 -0.56 -2.45
CA PRO A 40 5.74 -1.81 -2.35
C PRO A 40 6.55 -2.85 -1.55
N LEU A 41 5.83 -3.77 -0.91
CA LEU A 41 6.39 -4.93 -0.23
C LEU A 41 7.17 -5.80 -1.21
N ASN A 42 8.31 -6.32 -0.76
CA ASN A 42 9.15 -7.22 -1.55
C ASN A 42 8.56 -8.64 -1.58
N LEU A 43 7.44 -8.79 -2.28
CA LEU A 43 6.71 -10.04 -2.44
C LEU A 43 6.64 -10.41 -3.93
N PRO A 44 6.65 -11.71 -4.27
CA PRO A 44 6.49 -12.14 -5.66
C PRO A 44 5.09 -11.78 -6.21
N GLY A 45 5.01 -11.58 -7.52
CA GLY A 45 3.78 -11.33 -8.25
C GLY A 45 3.35 -9.86 -8.24
N ARG A 46 2.05 -9.61 -8.04
CA ARG A 46 1.49 -8.25 -8.08
C ARG A 46 1.98 -7.42 -6.89
N ARG A 47 2.28 -6.14 -7.16
CA ARG A 47 2.69 -5.16 -6.14
C ARG A 47 1.61 -5.03 -5.07
N ARG A 48 2.07 -5.01 -3.83
CA ARG A 48 1.27 -4.83 -2.62
C ARG A 48 1.97 -3.81 -1.74
N TRP A 49 1.21 -2.99 -1.04
CA TRP A 49 1.73 -1.97 -0.14
C TRP A 49 1.29 -2.27 1.29
N SER A 50 2.16 -1.94 2.24
CA SER A 50 1.84 -2.00 3.67
C SER A 50 0.70 -1.03 3.98
N GLY A 51 -0.36 -1.53 4.62
CA GLY A 51 -1.49 -0.72 5.07
C GLY A 51 -1.06 0.45 5.93
N PRO A 52 -0.30 0.22 7.02
CA PRO A 52 0.20 1.31 7.87
C PRO A 52 0.95 2.41 7.11
N ALA A 53 1.79 2.05 6.12
CA ALA A 53 2.56 3.03 5.36
C ALA A 53 1.69 3.85 4.41
N ILE A 54 0.71 3.21 3.77
CA ILE A 54 -0.25 3.88 2.87
C ILE A 54 -1.20 4.76 3.67
N GLU A 55 -1.70 4.27 4.80
CA GLU A 55 -2.61 5.04 5.65
C GLU A 55 -1.91 6.28 6.23
N ALA A 56 -0.64 6.16 6.64
CA ALA A 56 0.19 7.31 7.01
C ALA A 56 0.34 8.29 5.84
N PHE A 57 0.66 7.79 4.65
CA PHE A 57 0.76 8.61 3.43
C PHE A 57 -0.55 9.34 3.10
N LEU A 58 -1.69 8.67 3.21
CA LEU A 58 -3.02 9.26 2.96
C LEU A 58 -3.38 10.35 3.97
N ARG A 59 -2.85 10.27 5.20
CA ARG A 59 -2.97 11.33 6.22
C ARG A 59 -1.96 12.48 6.02
N GLY A 60 -1.06 12.37 5.05
CA GLY A 60 0.02 13.35 4.82
C GLY A 60 1.20 13.20 5.80
N GLU A 61 1.30 12.08 6.51
CA GLU A 61 2.39 11.78 7.43
C GLU A 61 3.61 11.27 6.67
N SER A 62 4.81 11.44 7.25
CA SER A 62 6.02 10.81 6.73
C SER A 62 5.90 9.29 6.82
N PHE A 63 6.05 8.61 5.68
CA PHE A 63 6.13 7.16 5.58
C PHE A 63 7.63 6.79 5.48
N ALA A 64 8.17 6.12 6.50
CA ALA A 64 9.56 5.67 6.55
C ALA A 64 9.67 4.19 6.15
#